data_AF-A0A2H5QTH0-F1
#
_entry.id   AF-A0A2H5QTH0-F1
#
_cell.length_a   1.000
_cell.length_b   1.000
_cell.length_c   1.000
_cell.angle_alpha   90.00
_cell.angle_beta   90.00
_cell.angle_gamma   90.00
#
_symmetry.space_group_name_H-M   'P 1'
#
loop_
_entity.id
_entity.type
_entity.pdbx_description
1 polymer ?
#
loop_
_entity_poly.entity_id
_entity_poly.type
_entity_poly.pdbx_seq_one_letter_code
_entity_poly.pdbx_strand_id
1 'polypeptide(L)'
;MCGCFQITCDGALFNRCLDCFLGKAAYIRNLPDNLDALDTELRKLIAAKNDVMTAVVNAERQQMRRLERVQDWVLRAEAVKTGADELITDGSEEIGKLCVTQ
;
A
#
# COMPACT_ATOMS: atom_id res chain seq x y z
N MET A 1 -9.73 45.72 19.25
CA MET A 1 -9.24 45.85 17.87
C MET A 1 -8.72 44.48 17.45
N CYS A 2 -9.36 43.82 16.50
CA CYS A 2 -8.93 42.53 15.97
C CYS A 2 -7.87 42.80 14.88
N GLY A 3 -6.61 42.52 15.18
CA GLY A 3 -5.53 42.61 14.20
C GLY A 3 -5.54 41.38 13.32
N CYS A 4 -6.21 41.45 12.18
CA CYS A 4 -6.02 40.44 11.14
C CYS A 4 -4.61 40.62 10.58
N PHE A 5 -3.72 39.66 10.85
CA PHE A 5 -2.43 39.59 10.15
C PHE A 5 -2.72 39.33 8.66
N GLN A 6 -2.54 40.34 7.82
CA GLN A 6 -2.53 40.15 6.36
C GLN A 6 -1.18 39.53 5.99
N ILE A 7 -1.16 38.22 5.78
CA ILE A 7 -0.08 37.59 5.03
C ILE A 7 -0.32 37.98 3.56
N THR A 8 0.51 38.88 3.03
CA THR A 8 0.57 39.14 1.59
C THR A 8 1.10 37.90 0.89
N CYS A 9 0.19 37.09 0.35
CA CYS A 9 0.53 36.01 -0.57
C CYS A 9 0.81 36.63 -1.94
N ASP A 10 2.06 36.60 -2.41
CA ASP A 10 2.31 36.84 -3.83
C ASP A 10 1.76 35.67 -4.68
N GLY A 11 1.62 35.89 -5.99
CA GLY A 11 1.03 34.89 -6.90
C GLY A 11 1.84 33.59 -7.00
N ALA A 12 3.16 33.63 -6.75
CA ALA A 12 4.01 32.45 -6.78
C ALA A 12 3.85 31.60 -5.52
N LEU A 13 3.76 32.25 -4.35
CA LEU A 13 3.46 31.60 -3.07
C LEU A 13 2.04 31.03 -3.06
N PHE A 14 1.07 31.73 -3.64
CA PHE A 14 -0.30 31.22 -3.80
C PHE A 14 -0.35 29.97 -4.68
N ASN A 15 0.29 30.01 -5.86
CA ASN A 15 0.35 28.85 -6.76
C ASN A 15 1.05 27.66 -6.13
N ARG A 16 2.18 27.87 -5.44
CA ARG A 16 2.90 26.80 -4.74
C ARG A 16 2.07 26.16 -3.63
N CYS A 17 1.33 26.96 -2.86
CA CYS A 17 0.42 26.44 -1.85
C CYS A 17 -0.73 25.65 -2.50
N LEU A 18 -1.34 26.20 -3.56
CA LEU A 18 -2.41 25.55 -4.31
C LEU A 18 -1.95 24.21 -4.90
N ASP A 19 -0.77 24.15 -5.54
CA ASP A 19 -0.19 22.92 -6.08
C ASP A 19 0.08 21.89 -4.98
N CYS A 20 0.54 22.34 -3.81
CA CYS A 20 0.72 21.46 -2.65
C CYS A 20 -0.60 20.87 -2.17
N PHE A 21 -1.67 21.68 -2.09
CA PHE A 21 -3.00 21.22 -1.71
C PHE A 21 -3.63 20.31 -2.76
N LEU A 22 -3.53 20.66 -4.05
CA LEU A 22 -4.05 19.84 -5.15
C LEU A 22 -3.32 18.51 -5.25
N GLY A 23 -1.99 18.50 -5.09
CA GLY A 23 -1.18 17.28 -5.03
C GLY A 23 -1.57 16.39 -3.86
N LYS A 24 -1.78 16.97 -2.67
CA LYS A 24 -2.25 16.24 -1.49
C LYS A 24 -3.67 15.69 -1.71
N ALA A 25 -4.58 16.46 -2.30
CA ALA A 25 -5.93 16.02 -2.60
C ALA A 25 -5.96 14.90 -3.64
N ALA A 26 -5.10 14.95 -4.67
CA ALA A 26 -4.98 13.89 -5.67
C ALA A 26 -4.41 12.59 -5.07
N TYR A 27 -3.40 12.69 -4.20
CA TYR A 27 -2.85 11.55 -3.47
C TYR A 27 -3.90 10.87 -2.60
N ILE A 28 -4.67 11.66 -1.84
CA ILE A 28 -5.76 11.18 -1.01
C ILE A 28 -6.87 10.53 -1.85
N ARG A 29 -7.26 11.14 -2.97
CA ARG A 29 -8.32 10.60 -3.84
C ARG A 29 -7.99 9.24 -4.41
N ASN A 30 -6.72 9.00 -4.74
CA ASN A 30 -6.28 7.75 -5.35
C ASN A 30 -5.97 6.66 -4.32
N LEU A 31 -5.99 6.97 -3.02
CA LEU A 31 -5.69 6.01 -1.96
C LEU A 31 -6.64 4.80 -1.98
N PRO A 32 -7.98 4.94 -2.08
CA PRO A 32 -8.89 3.79 -2.17
C PRO A 32 -8.57 2.88 -3.37
N ASP A 33 -8.42 3.45 -4.57
CA ASP A 33 -8.12 2.68 -5.79
C ASP A 33 -6.78 1.93 -5.68
N ASN A 34 -5.78 2.56 -5.06
CA ASN A 34 -4.47 1.93 -4.83
C ASN A 34 -4.56 0.77 -3.82
N LEU A 35 -5.38 0.89 -2.78
CA LEU A 35 -5.59 -0.18 -1.80
C LEU A 35 -6.33 -1.36 -2.41
N ASP A 36 -7.35 -1.10 -3.24
CA ASP A 36 -8.07 -2.16 -3.97
C ASP A 36 -7.15 -2.91 -4.95
N ALA A 37 -6.29 -2.18 -5.66
CA ALA A 37 -5.27 -2.79 -6.53
C ALA A 37 -4.26 -3.62 -5.72
N LEU A 38 -3.81 -3.10 -4.56
CA LEU A 38 -2.88 -3.81 -3.68
C LEU A 38 -3.49 -5.09 -3.11
N ASP A 39 -4.74 -5.07 -2.62
CA ASP A 39 -5.45 -6.26 -2.13
C ASP A 39 -5.60 -7.31 -3.25
N THR A 40 -5.93 -6.86 -4.46
CA THR A 40 -6.05 -7.74 -5.64
C THR A 40 -4.74 -8.46 -5.94
N GLU A 41 -3.62 -7.74 -6.03
CA GLU A 41 -2.30 -8.34 -6.29
C GLU A 41 -1.82 -9.20 -5.11
N LEU A 42 -2.12 -8.81 -3.88
CA LEU A 42 -1.80 -9.59 -2.69
C LEU A 42 -2.50 -10.95 -2.71
N ARG A 43 -3.78 -11.01 -3.08
CA ARG A 43 -4.51 -12.27 -3.24
C ARG A 43 -3.88 -13.18 -4.29
N LYS A 44 -3.43 -12.62 -5.41
CA LYS A 44 -2.71 -13.37 -6.46
C LYS A 44 -1.38 -13.93 -5.95
N LEU A 45 -0.61 -13.14 -5.21
CA LEU A 45 0.64 -13.58 -4.59
C LEU A 45 0.41 -14.72 -3.59
N ILE A 46 -0.62 -14.61 -2.75
CA ILE A 46 -0.99 -15.66 -1.79
C ILE A 46 -1.36 -16.96 -2.50
N ALA A 47 -2.17 -16.88 -3.56
CA ALA A 47 -2.53 -18.06 -4.36
C ALA A 47 -1.28 -18.71 -4.97
N ALA A 48 -0.42 -17.93 -5.62
CA ALA A 48 0.83 -18.45 -6.19
C ALA A 48 1.76 -19.07 -5.13
N LYS A 49 1.86 -18.46 -3.95
CA LYS A 49 2.64 -19.00 -2.82
C LYS A 49 2.08 -20.36 -2.36
N ASN A 50 0.77 -20.49 -2.25
CA ASN A 50 0.11 -21.72 -1.85
C ASN A 50 0.32 -22.84 -2.89
N ASP A 51 0.26 -22.51 -4.19
CA ASP A 51 0.53 -23.46 -5.27
C ASP A 51 1.99 -23.95 -5.22
N VAL A 52 2.95 -23.03 -5.05
CA VAL A 52 4.37 -23.37 -4.90
C VAL A 52 4.58 -24.26 -3.68
N MET A 53 3.99 -23.93 -2.53
CA MET A 53 4.12 -24.75 -1.32
C MET A 53 3.51 -26.14 -1.49
N THR A 54 2.39 -26.25 -2.20
CA THR A 54 1.78 -27.54 -2.54
C THR A 54 2.71 -28.38 -3.42
N ALA A 55 3.30 -27.78 -4.45
CA ALA A 55 4.27 -28.44 -5.33
C ALA A 55 5.52 -28.88 -4.55
N VAL A 56 6.03 -28.04 -3.66
CA VAL A 56 7.16 -28.35 -2.79
C VAL A 56 6.87 -29.55 -1.89
N VAL A 57 5.72 -29.57 -1.21
CA VAL A 57 5.32 -30.70 -0.35
C VAL A 57 5.23 -31.99 -1.15
N ASN A 58 4.67 -31.94 -2.37
CA ASN A 58 4.59 -33.11 -3.24
C ASN A 58 5.97 -33.62 -3.69
N ALA A 59 6.89 -32.71 -4.04
CA ALA A 59 8.26 -33.06 -4.42
C ALA A 59 9.05 -33.64 -3.22
N GLU A 60 8.90 -33.06 -2.03
CA GLU A 60 9.54 -33.55 -0.80
C GLU A 60 9.04 -34.95 -0.42
N ARG A 61 7.75 -35.24 -0.63
CA ARG A 61 7.20 -36.62 -0.48
C ARG A 61 7.86 -37.61 -1.44
N GLN A 62 8.28 -37.16 -2.61
CA GLN A 62 9.04 -37.94 -3.60
C GLN A 62 10.55 -37.96 -3.32
N GLN A 63 10.97 -37.62 -2.09
CA GLN A 63 12.37 -37.58 -1.67
C GLN A 63 13.24 -36.54 -2.41
N MET A 64 12.61 -35.57 -3.09
CA MET A 64 13.34 -34.43 -3.66
C MET A 64 13.64 -33.40 -2.56
N ARG A 65 14.79 -32.74 -2.67
CA ARG A 65 15.13 -31.62 -1.79
C ARG A 65 14.59 -30.32 -2.36
N ARG A 66 13.96 -29.50 -1.51
CA ARG A 66 13.60 -28.12 -1.83
C ARG A 66 14.86 -27.32 -2.20
N LEU A 67 14.77 -26.54 -3.27
CA LEU A 67 15.83 -25.64 -3.67
C LEU A 67 15.84 -24.40 -2.76
N GLU A 68 17.02 -23.92 -2.38
CA GLU A 68 17.18 -22.72 -1.56
C GLU A 68 16.47 -21.51 -2.17
N ARG A 69 16.56 -21.31 -3.49
CA ARG A 69 15.84 -20.23 -4.20
C ARG A 69 14.32 -20.28 -4.03
N VAL A 70 13.73 -21.47 -3.83
CA VAL A 70 12.30 -21.63 -3.60
C VAL A 70 11.97 -21.22 -2.17
N GLN A 71 12.81 -21.62 -1.21
CA GLN A 71 12.69 -21.18 0.18
C GLN A 71 12.79 -19.66 0.30
N ASP A 72 13.79 -19.04 -0.35
CA ASP A 72 13.99 -17.60 -0.34
C ASP A 72 12.81 -16.85 -0.97
N TRP A 73 12.27 -17.38 -2.08
CA TRP A 73 11.10 -16.80 -2.73
C TRP A 73 9.87 -16.83 -1.80
N VAL A 74 9.63 -17.95 -1.11
CA VAL A 74 8.52 -18.07 -0.13
C VAL A 74 8.68 -17.06 1.00
N LEU A 75 9.89 -16.92 1.56
CA LEU A 75 10.15 -15.93 2.62
C LEU A 75 9.91 -14.49 2.15
N ARG A 76 10.33 -14.14 0.93
CA ARG A 76 10.06 -12.83 0.34
C ARG A 76 8.57 -12.60 0.11
N ALA A 77 7.84 -13.62 -0.35
CA ALA A 77 6.39 -13.53 -0.53
C ALA A 77 5.67 -13.29 0.80
N GLU A 78 6.11 -13.91 1.90
CA GLU A 78 5.56 -13.64 3.24
C GLU A 78 5.89 -12.23 3.74
N ALA A 79 7.11 -11.74 3.48
CA ALA A 79 7.50 -10.38 3.83
C ALA A 79 6.64 -9.33 3.08
N VAL A 80 6.44 -9.54 1.77
CA VAL A 80 5.54 -8.68 0.97
C VAL A 80 4.11 -8.75 1.48
N LYS A 81 3.61 -9.95 1.82
CA LYS A 81 2.28 -10.11 2.43
C LYS A 81 2.16 -9.28 3.71
N THR A 82 3.12 -9.41 4.61
CA THR A 82 3.09 -8.70 5.90
C THR A 82 3.05 -7.18 5.69
N GLY A 83 3.93 -6.65 4.84
CA GLY A 83 3.94 -5.21 4.55
C GLY A 83 2.68 -4.74 3.81
N ALA A 84 2.10 -5.56 2.94
CA ALA A 84 0.84 -5.23 2.26
C ALA A 84 -0.36 -5.24 3.20
N ASP A 85 -0.44 -6.22 4.12
CA ASP A 85 -1.48 -6.28 5.16
C ASP A 85 -1.44 -5.03 6.07
N GLU A 86 -0.23 -4.57 6.45
CA GLU A 86 -0.01 -3.32 7.20
C GLU A 86 -0.50 -2.11 6.39
N LEU A 87 -0.05 -1.97 5.14
CA LEU A 87 -0.45 -0.85 4.27
C LEU A 87 -1.96 -0.78 4.03
N ILE A 88 -2.63 -1.92 3.86
CA ILE A 88 -4.09 -2.00 3.70
C ILE A 88 -4.79 -1.56 4.99
N THR A 89 -4.29 -1.99 6.14
CA THR A 89 -4.84 -1.62 7.46
C THR A 89 -4.71 -0.12 7.69
N ASP A 90 -3.49 0.41 7.58
CA ASP A 90 -3.19 1.83 7.79
C ASP A 90 -3.95 2.71 6.77
N GLY A 91 -3.95 2.31 5.50
CA GLY A 91 -4.66 3.03 4.45
C GLY A 91 -6.18 3.07 4.68
N SER A 92 -6.77 1.98 5.18
CA SER A 92 -8.20 1.94 5.53
C SER A 92 -8.52 2.88 6.70
N GLU A 93 -7.63 2.98 7.69
CA GLU A 93 -7.77 3.93 8.80
C GLU A 93 -7.73 5.39 8.31
N GLU A 94 -6.80 5.71 7.42
CA GLU A 94 -6.67 7.06 6.85
C GLU A 94 -7.89 7.45 6.01
N ILE A 95 -8.45 6.53 5.22
CA ILE A 95 -9.72 6.74 4.52
C ILE A 95 -10.84 7.02 5.52
N GLY A 96 -10.92 6.25 6.60
CA GLY A 96 -11.89 6.46 7.67
C GLY A 96 -11.82 7.86 8.29
N LYS A 97 -10.61 8.35 8.59
CA LYS A 97 -10.40 9.71 9.12
C LYS A 97 -10.93 10.79 8.18
N LEU A 98 -10.72 10.63 6.87
CA LEU A 98 -11.18 11.57 5.85
C LEU A 98 -12.71 11.60 5.74
N CYS A 99 -13.37 10.45 5.87
CA CYS A 99 -14.83 10.34 5.83
C CYS A 99 -15.52 10.94 7.07
N VAL A 100 -14.85 11.04 8.22
CA VAL A 100 -15.39 11.66 9.45
C VAL A 100 -15.33 13.19 9.41
N THR A 101 -14.51 13.76 8.52
CA THR A 101 -14.40 15.21 8.30
C THR A 101 -15.31 15.77 7.20
N GLN A 102 -16.23 14.96 6.65
CA GLN A 102 -17.19 15.38 5.62
C GLN A 102 -18.59 15.64 6.20
#